data_AF-A0A1V4QEZ5-F1
#
_entry.id   AF-A0A1V4QEZ5-F1
#
_cell.length_a   1.000
_cell.length_b   1.000
_cell.length_c   1.000
_cell.angle_alpha   90.00
_cell.angle_beta   90.00
_cell.angle_gamma   90.00
#
_symmetry.space_group_name_H-M   'P 1'
#
loop_
_entity.id
_entity.type
_entity.pdbx_description
1 polymer ?
#
loop_
_entity_poly.entity_id
_entity_poly.type
_entity_poly.pdbx_seq_one_letter_code
_entity_poly.pdbx_strand_id
1 'polypeptide(L)'
;MVIECPEKIPCNPCVEACPNKAISIPGSMIELPQIDYEKCTGCLLCIPRCPGLAIFVIDETPQEYSIVYIPYEFLPRPKKGDIVSGLDREGKALCKVEIIKVIDSPKFDHW
;
A
#
# COMPACT_ATOMS: atom_id res chain seq x y z
N MET A 1 3.96 -3.35 7.16
CA MET A 1 3.96 -2.44 5.99
C MET A 1 5.12 -2.82 5.09
N VAL A 2 4.93 -2.82 3.78
CA VAL A 2 5.96 -3.19 2.81
C VAL A 2 6.01 -2.13 1.71
N ILE A 3 7.21 -1.75 1.29
CA ILE A 3 7.43 -0.85 0.14
C ILE A 3 8.32 -1.61 -0.86
N GLU A 4 7.76 -1.91 -2.03
CA GLU A 4 8.44 -2.62 -3.13
C GLU A 4 8.63 -1.69 -4.32
N CYS A 5 9.33 -0.57 -4.11
CA CYS A 5 9.67 0.34 -5.21
C CYS A 5 10.57 -0.39 -6.23
N PRO A 6 10.19 -0.46 -7.51
CA PRO A 6 10.95 -1.23 -8.52
C PRO A 6 12.21 -0.51 -9.01
N GLU A 7 12.26 0.81 -8.90
CA GLU A 7 13.31 1.64 -9.50
C GLU A 7 13.86 2.70 -8.52
N LYS A 8 15.13 3.06 -8.72
CA LYS A 8 15.83 4.15 -8.01
C LYS A 8 15.63 5.48 -8.72
N ILE A 9 14.51 6.14 -8.44
CA ILE A 9 14.11 7.42 -9.02
C ILE A 9 13.94 8.48 -7.92
N PRO A 10 14.04 9.80 -8.24
CA PRO A 10 13.85 10.85 -7.25
C PRO A 10 12.37 10.97 -6.85
N CYS A 11 11.91 10.09 -5.94
CA CYS A 11 10.51 9.95 -5.53
C CYS A 11 10.40 9.89 -4.00
N ASN A 12 9.77 10.89 -3.40
CA ASN A 12 9.53 11.03 -1.96
C ASN A 12 8.07 11.22 -1.48
N PRO A 13 6.98 11.04 -2.27
CA PRO A 13 5.61 11.20 -1.76
C PRO A 13 5.28 10.36 -0.52
N CYS A 14 5.85 9.16 -0.38
CA CYS A 14 5.62 8.32 0.79
C CYS A 14 6.23 8.90 2.08
N VAL A 15 7.36 9.61 1.96
CA VAL A 15 8.01 10.34 3.07
C VAL A 15 7.12 11.50 3.50
N GLU A 16 6.67 12.31 2.54
CA GLU A 16 5.81 13.48 2.81
C GLU A 16 4.44 13.09 3.37
N ALA A 17 3.90 11.96 2.92
CA ALA A 17 2.61 11.45 3.38
C ALA A 17 2.64 10.92 4.83
N CYS A 18 3.81 10.61 5.38
CA CYS A 18 3.92 9.93 6.67
C CYS A 18 3.88 10.93 7.84
N PRO A 19 2.78 11.03 8.60
CA PRO A 19 2.69 11.98 9.73
C PRO A 19 3.67 11.63 10.86
N ASN A 20 4.01 10.36 11.00
CA ASN A 20 4.91 9.86 12.05
C ASN A 20 6.39 9.90 11.66
N LYS A 21 6.71 10.36 10.44
CA LYS A 21 8.08 10.38 9.90
C LYS A 21 8.78 9.01 10.00
N ALA A 22 8.01 7.95 9.76
CA ALA A 22 8.47 6.57 9.80
C ALA A 22 9.15 6.13 8.49
N ILE A 23 9.08 6.94 7.42
CA ILE A 23 9.67 6.63 6.12
C ILE A 23 10.74 7.68 5.82
N SER A 24 11.92 7.23 5.36
CA SER A 24 13.03 8.12 4.98
C SER A 24 13.75 7.59 3.74
N ILE A 25 14.44 8.48 3.02
CA ILE A 25 15.31 8.10 1.88
C ILE A 25 16.75 8.37 2.32
N PRO A 26 17.53 7.33 2.67
CA PRO A 26 18.89 7.52 3.16
C PRO A 26 19.85 7.86 2.02
N GLY A 27 20.83 8.72 2.28
CA GLY A 27 21.87 9.03 1.31
C GLY A 27 21.38 10.00 0.23
N SER A 28 21.29 9.52 -1.01
CA SER A 28 20.89 10.35 -2.15
C SER A 28 19.39 10.25 -2.43
N MET A 29 18.79 11.29 -3.02
CA MET A 29 17.34 11.35 -3.28
C MET A 29 16.80 10.26 -4.21
N ILE A 30 17.66 9.47 -4.86
CA ILE A 30 17.27 8.36 -5.74
C ILE A 30 17.26 7.00 -5.02
N GLU A 31 17.72 6.94 -3.77
CA GLU A 31 17.74 5.68 -3.02
C GLU A 31 16.32 5.21 -2.66
N LEU A 32 16.20 3.92 -2.39
CA LEU A 32 14.91 3.34 -2.01
C LEU A 32 14.50 3.79 -0.60
N PRO A 33 13.21 4.03 -0.37
CA PRO A 33 12.72 4.41 0.95
C PRO A 33 12.94 3.27 1.97
N GLN A 34 13.34 3.66 3.18
CA GLN A 34 13.46 2.79 4.34
C GLN A 34 12.38 3.11 5.37
N ILE A 35 11.87 2.06 6.01
CA ILE A 35 10.83 2.13 7.03
C ILE A 35 11.46 1.92 8.40
N ASP A 36 11.21 2.87 9.29
CA ASP A 36 11.34 2.70 10.74
C ASP A 36 10.05 2.07 11.28
N TYR A 37 10.10 0.77 11.55
CA TYR A 37 8.94 0.01 12.02
C TYR A 37 8.50 0.38 13.44
N GLU A 38 9.38 0.98 14.25
CA GLU A 38 9.01 1.43 15.61
C GLU A 38 8.09 2.66 15.57
N LYS A 39 8.22 3.50 14.54
CA LYS A 39 7.37 4.69 14.32
C LYS A 39 6.16 4.42 13.42
N CYS A 40 6.20 3.36 12.64
CA CYS A 40 5.15 3.04 11.69
C CYS A 40 3.92 2.46 12.40
N THR A 41 2.78 3.14 12.31
CA THR A 41 1.52 2.69 12.92
C THR A 41 0.60 1.94 11.96
N GLY A 42 1.01 1.75 10.70
CA GLY A 42 0.15 1.13 9.69
C GLY A 42 -1.07 1.97 9.30
N CYS A 43 -1.02 3.29 9.44
CA CYS A 43 -2.17 4.20 9.18
C CYS A 43 -2.66 4.30 7.73
N LEU A 44 -2.03 3.58 6.79
CA LEU A 44 -2.41 3.46 5.37
C LEU A 44 -2.28 4.72 4.50
N LEU A 45 -1.93 5.89 5.06
CA LEU A 45 -1.88 7.17 4.33
C LEU A 45 -0.84 7.23 3.20
N CYS A 46 0.24 6.45 3.30
CA CYS A 46 1.27 6.38 2.27
C CYS A 46 0.83 5.57 1.03
N ILE A 47 -0.14 4.66 1.17
CA ILE A 47 -0.62 3.79 0.08
C ILE A 47 -1.17 4.62 -1.11
N PRO A 48 -2.20 5.47 -0.93
CA PRO A 48 -2.77 6.25 -2.04
C PRO A 48 -1.82 7.34 -2.56
N ARG A 49 -0.77 7.67 -1.81
CA ARG A 49 0.23 8.68 -2.21
C ARG A 49 1.35 8.12 -3.06
N CYS A 50 1.48 6.80 -3.17
CA CYS A 50 2.51 6.18 -3.97
C CYS A 50 2.11 6.17 -5.46
N PRO A 51 2.78 6.94 -6.33
CA PRO A 51 2.45 6.95 -7.76
C PRO A 51 2.78 5.61 -8.45
N GLY A 52 3.68 4.82 -7.86
CA GLY A 52 4.07 3.51 -8.39
C GLY A 52 3.26 2.34 -7.83
N LEU A 53 2.23 2.58 -7.02
CA LEU A 53 1.40 1.53 -6.40
C LEU A 53 2.21 0.44 -5.66
N ALA A 54 3.37 0.84 -5.14
CA ALA A 54 4.39 -0.06 -4.63
C ALA A 54 4.27 -0.35 -3.12
N ILE A 55 3.29 0.25 -2.44
CA ILE A 55 3.16 0.20 -0.98
C ILE A 55 1.92 -0.57 -0.61
N PHE A 56 2.06 -1.56 0.27
CA PHE A 56 0.95 -2.32 0.83
C PHE A 56 1.17 -2.60 2.33
N VAL A 57 0.10 -2.92 3.03
CA VAL A 57 0.14 -3.22 4.47
C VAL A 57 -0.47 -4.58 4.72
N ILE A 58 0.25 -5.41 5.47
CA ILE A 58 -0.23 -6.67 6.00
C ILE A 58 -0.59 -6.41 7.46
N ASP A 59 -1.84 -6.64 7.82
CA ASP A 59 -2.36 -6.55 9.18
C ASP A 59 -2.65 -7.98 9.67
N GLU A 60 -1.89 -8.39 10.68
CA GLU A 60 -1.93 -9.71 11.32
C GLU A 60 -2.58 -9.64 12.71
N THR A 61 -3.29 -8.54 13.01
CA THR A 61 -4.07 -8.44 14.25
C THR A 61 -5.15 -9.51 14.37
N PRO A 62 -5.89 -9.90 13.31
CA PRO A 62 -6.81 -11.02 13.38
C PRO A 62 -6.06 -12.35 13.47
N GLN A 63 -6.55 -13.27 14.31
CA GLN A 63 -5.86 -14.55 14.57
C GLN A 63 -6.07 -15.59 13.46
N GLU A 64 -7.19 -15.53 12.74
CA GLU A 64 -7.59 -16.54 11.76
C GLU A 64 -7.20 -16.19 10.32
N TYR A 65 -6.98 -14.90 10.04
CA TYR A 65 -6.68 -14.40 8.70
C TYR A 65 -5.85 -13.12 8.79
N SER A 66 -5.05 -12.86 7.76
CA SER A 66 -4.34 -11.60 7.60
C SER A 66 -5.10 -10.71 6.62
N ILE A 67 -5.16 -9.40 6.89
CA ILE A 67 -5.73 -8.42 5.97
C ILE A 67 -4.59 -7.79 5.18
N VAL A 68 -4.69 -7.80 3.85
CA VAL A 68 -3.73 -7.14 2.97
C VAL A 68 -4.38 -5.91 2.35
N TYR A 69 -3.92 -4.73 2.75
CA TYR A 69 -4.31 -3.45 2.15
C TYR A 69 -3.41 -3.16 0.95
N ILE A 70 -4.00 -3.11 -0.23
CA ILE A 70 -3.31 -2.80 -1.49
C ILE A 70 -3.88 -1.52 -2.11
N PRO A 71 -3.07 -0.77 -2.89
CA PRO A 71 -3.59 0.27 -3.76
C PRO A 71 -4.42 -0.35 -4.89
N TYR A 72 -5.50 0.31 -5.28
CA TYR A 72 -6.41 -0.19 -6.31
C TYR A 72 -6.97 0.97 -7.14
N GLU A 73 -6.74 0.95 -8.46
CA GLU A 73 -7.11 2.03 -9.38
C GLU A 73 -8.10 1.61 -10.47
N PHE A 74 -8.47 0.33 -10.55
CA PHE A 74 -9.34 -0.17 -11.61
C PHE A 74 -10.83 0.17 -11.35
N LEU A 75 -11.59 0.24 -12.45
CA LEU A 75 -13.05 0.35 -12.41
C LEU A 75 -13.68 -0.90 -13.03
N PRO A 76 -14.84 -1.37 -12.53
CA PRO A 76 -15.56 -0.86 -11.36
C PRO A 76 -14.83 -1.16 -10.05
N ARG A 77 -14.94 -0.23 -9.07
CA ARG A 77 -14.36 -0.44 -7.73
C ARG A 77 -15.03 -1.66 -7.06
N PRO A 78 -14.26 -2.50 -6.35
CA PRO A 78 -14.82 -3.62 -5.61
C PRO A 78 -15.71 -3.13 -4.47
N LYS A 79 -16.57 -4.00 -3.97
CA LYS A 79 -17.45 -3.75 -2.83
C LYS A 79 -17.10 -4.67 -1.68
N LYS A 80 -17.37 -4.21 -0.46
CA LYS A 80 -17.26 -5.04 0.73
C LYS A 80 -18.12 -6.30 0.57
N GLY A 81 -17.54 -7.46 0.84
CA GLY A 81 -18.16 -8.78 0.71
C GLY A 81 -17.98 -9.44 -0.65
N ASP A 82 -17.40 -8.76 -1.64
CA ASP A 82 -17.07 -9.40 -2.91
C ASP A 82 -16.01 -10.49 -2.72
N ILE A 83 -16.19 -11.63 -3.39
CA ILE A 83 -15.19 -12.71 -3.46
C ILE A 83 -14.46 -12.60 -4.79
N VAL A 84 -13.21 -12.18 -4.75
CA VAL A 84 -12.37 -11.95 -5.93
C VAL A 84 -11.18 -12.91 -5.97
N SER A 85 -10.49 -12.97 -7.10
CA SER A 85 -9.24 -13.74 -7.20
C SER A 85 -8.07 -12.88 -6.71
N GLY A 86 -7.33 -13.37 -5.71
CA GLY A 86 -6.03 -12.83 -5.34
C GLY A 86 -4.98 -13.25 -6.36
N LEU A 87 -4.22 -12.29 -6.86
CA LEU A 87 -3.22 -12.49 -7.91
C LEU A 87 -1.79 -12.29 -7.36
N ASP A 88 -0.82 -12.96 -7.96
CA ASP A 88 0.60 -12.64 -7.77
C ASP A 88 1.07 -11.47 -8.65
N ARG A 89 2.38 -11.17 -8.62
CA ARG A 89 3.00 -10.10 -9.39
C ARG A 89 2.97 -10.32 -10.91
N GLU A 90 2.79 -11.56 -11.36
CA GLU A 90 2.65 -11.92 -12.78
C GLU A 90 1.19 -11.89 -13.24
N GLY A 91 0.25 -11.58 -12.33
CA GLY A 91 -1.19 -11.57 -12.61
C GLY A 91 -1.82 -12.96 -12.56
N LYS A 92 -1.10 -13.99 -12.09
CA LYS A 92 -1.63 -15.35 -11.98
C LYS A 92 -2.47 -15.48 -10.71
N ALA A 93 -3.62 -16.12 -10.83
CA ALA A 93 -4.50 -16.37 -9.70
C ALA A 93 -3.87 -17.35 -8.70
N LEU A 94 -3.76 -16.92 -7.45
CA LEU A 94 -3.26 -17.73 -6.34
C LEU A 94 -4.38 -18.29 -5.47
N CYS A 95 -5.38 -17.47 -5.13
CA CYS A 95 -6.44 -17.85 -4.21
C CYS A 95 -7.71 -17.01 -4.41
N LYS A 96 -8.77 -17.36 -3.67
CA LYS A 96 -9.95 -16.50 -3.51
C LYS A 96 -9.77 -15.65 -2.26
N VAL A 97 -10.12 -14.38 -2.34
CA VAL A 97 -10.05 -13.42 -1.23
C VAL A 97 -11.37 -12.68 -1.11
N GLU A 98 -11.76 -12.37 0.12
CA GLU A 98 -12.94 -11.56 0.42
C GLU A 98 -12.53 -10.10 0.64
N ILE A 99 -13.28 -9.17 0.05
CA ILE A 99 -13.07 -7.74 0.25
C ILE A 99 -13.67 -7.32 1.60
N ILE A 100 -12.81 -7.11 2.60
CA ILE A 100 -13.23 -6.72 3.96
C ILE A 100 -13.57 -5.23 4.05
N LYS A 101 -12.79 -4.39 3.35
CA LYS A 101 -12.90 -2.93 3.43
C LYS A 101 -12.41 -2.29 2.14
N VAL A 102 -13.13 -1.27 1.69
CA VAL A 102 -12.72 -0.36 0.61
C VAL A 102 -12.57 1.02 1.22
N ILE A 103 -11.37 1.58 1.15
CA ILE A 103 -11.08 2.93 1.64
C ILE A 103 -11.08 3.85 0.43
N ASP A 104 -12.13 4.65 0.34
CA ASP A 104 -12.37 5.52 -0.79
C ASP A 104 -12.68 6.94 -0.27
N SER A 105 -11.96 7.92 -0.79
CA SER A 105 -12.16 9.32 -0.45
C SER A 105 -11.76 10.19 -1.64
N PRO A 106 -12.54 11.24 -1.95
CA PRO A 106 -12.16 12.22 -2.97
C PRO A 106 -10.80 12.89 -2.71
N LYS A 107 -10.29 12.85 -1.48
CA LYS A 107 -8.97 13.39 -1.13
C LYS A 107 -7.80 12.57 -1.67
N PHE A 108 -8.06 11.31 -2.04
CA PHE A 108 -7.07 10.41 -2.62
C PHE A 108 -7.10 10.43 -4.14
N ASP A 109 -8.12 11.05 -4.72
CA ASP A 109 -8.19 11.30 -6.14
C ASP A 109 -7.29 12.50 -6.48
N HIS A 110 -6.30 12.27 -7.34
CA HIS A 110 -5.31 13.26 -7.77
C HIS A 110 -5.58 13.78 -9.20
N TRP A 111 -6.84 13.74 -9.63
CA TRP A 111 -7.30 14.24 -10.94
C TRP A 111 -7.79 15.69 -10.89
#